data_AF-A0A954L7L6-F1
#
_entry.id   AF-A0A954L7L6-F1
#
_cell.length_a   1.000
_cell.length_b   1.000
_cell.length_c   1.000
_cell.angle_alpha   90.00
_cell.angle_beta   90.00
_cell.angle_gamma   90.00
#
_symmetry.space_group_name_H-M   'P 1'
#
loop_
_entity.id
_entity.type
_entity.pdbx_description
1 polymer ?
#
loop_
_entity_poly.entity_id
_entity_poly.type
_entity_poly.pdbx_seq_one_letter_code
_entity_poly.pdbx_strand_id
1 'polypeptide(L)'
;MKTFAKLLSLCAVATLFASAQAADGLVPHADVIGADVPLFCNVKYVDLDEMAPCAQPKIVMVKDPCACCDPCGCCAPKCVAIKICVPTCGCETVTCKRDGDRVRYDYGKYAVDIRVKDGYIEVDYQD
;
A
#
# COMPACT_ATOMS: atom_id res chain seq x y z
N MET A 1 61.46 -23.89 26.99
CA MET A 1 62.40 -24.30 25.92
C MET A 1 61.69 -25.25 24.99
N LYS A 2 61.76 -24.96 23.68
CA LYS A 2 61.65 -25.89 22.54
C LYS A 2 60.29 -26.54 22.24
N THR A 3 59.62 -25.87 21.32
CA THR A 3 58.82 -26.41 20.20
C THR A 3 59.54 -27.53 19.42
N PHE A 4 58.77 -28.26 18.60
CA PHE A 4 59.05 -28.87 17.28
C PHE A 4 58.40 -30.27 17.19
N ALA A 5 57.17 -30.39 16.65
CA ALA A 5 56.80 -30.38 15.23
C ALA A 5 57.06 -31.72 14.53
N LYS A 6 55.97 -32.34 14.05
CA LYS A 6 55.75 -32.89 12.71
C LYS A 6 54.72 -34.02 12.82
N LEU A 7 53.57 -33.84 12.15
CA LEU A 7 53.18 -34.80 11.13
C LEU A 7 52.19 -34.12 10.19
N LEU A 8 52.65 -33.92 8.96
CA LEU A 8 51.80 -33.64 7.81
C LEU A 8 50.85 -34.80 7.61
N SER A 9 49.56 -34.52 7.41
CA SER A 9 48.71 -35.39 6.61
C SER A 9 47.90 -34.54 5.65
N LEU A 10 48.26 -34.70 4.38
CA LEU A 10 47.61 -34.18 3.20
C LEU A 10 46.32 -34.98 3.00
N CYS A 11 45.16 -34.33 3.07
CA CYS A 11 43.96 -34.81 2.38
C CYS A 11 43.22 -33.59 1.85
N ALA A 12 43.44 -33.34 0.56
CA ALA A 12 42.55 -32.56 -0.26
C ALA A 12 41.14 -33.19 -0.22
N VAL A 13 40.12 -32.36 -0.29
CA VAL A 13 39.11 -32.34 -1.36
C VAL A 13 37.99 -31.42 -0.89
N ALA A 14 37.80 -30.36 -1.68
CA ALA A 14 36.67 -29.46 -1.62
C ALA A 14 35.36 -30.23 -1.73
N THR A 15 34.35 -29.83 -0.95
CA THR A 15 33.00 -29.58 -1.49
C THR A 15 32.10 -28.98 -0.42
N LEU A 16 31.74 -27.72 -0.65
CA LEU A 16 30.57 -27.08 -0.07
C LEU A 16 29.34 -27.78 -0.62
N PHE A 17 28.59 -28.49 0.22
CA PHE A 17 27.21 -28.82 -0.05
C PHE A 17 26.35 -28.30 1.09
N ALA A 18 25.82 -27.09 0.87
CA ALA A 18 24.65 -26.59 1.55
C ALA A 18 23.46 -27.46 1.09
N SER A 19 22.96 -28.33 1.96
CA SER A 19 21.69 -29.02 1.73
C SER A 19 20.56 -28.02 1.96
N ALA A 20 20.04 -27.48 0.86
CA ALA A 20 18.78 -26.74 0.82
C ALA A 20 17.66 -27.62 1.41
N GLN A 21 17.04 -27.15 2.48
CA GLN A 21 15.83 -27.75 3.00
C GLN A 21 14.70 -27.44 2.01
N ALA A 22 14.18 -28.50 1.39
CA ALA A 22 12.89 -28.49 0.73
C ALA A 22 11.84 -28.26 1.82
N ALA A 23 11.40 -27.02 1.96
CA ALA A 23 10.15 -26.70 2.63
C ALA A 23 9.06 -26.70 1.56
N ASP A 24 8.05 -27.52 1.82
CA ASP A 24 6.82 -27.68 1.08
C ASP A 24 6.31 -26.39 0.44
N GLY A 25 5.98 -26.49 -0.85
CA GLY A 25 5.17 -25.51 -1.56
C GLY A 25 3.75 -25.48 -1.01
N LEU A 26 3.59 -24.88 0.17
CA LEU A 26 2.38 -24.17 0.53
C LEU A 26 2.75 -22.70 0.42
N VAL A 27 2.41 -22.10 -0.72
CA VAL A 27 2.34 -20.65 -0.81
C VAL A 27 1.28 -20.26 0.23
N PRO A 28 1.62 -19.56 1.33
CA PRO A 28 0.58 -18.82 1.99
C PRO A 28 0.25 -17.74 0.96
N HIS A 29 -0.87 -17.91 0.25
CA HIS A 29 -1.66 -16.75 -0.09
C HIS A 29 -1.96 -16.16 1.28
N ALA A 30 -1.11 -15.20 1.68
CA ALA A 30 -1.36 -14.40 2.85
C ALA A 30 -2.61 -13.61 2.49
N ASP A 31 -3.76 -14.24 2.70
CA ASP A 31 -4.96 -13.57 3.14
C ASP A 31 -4.54 -12.93 4.46
N VAL A 32 -3.88 -11.78 4.33
CA VAL A 32 -3.60 -10.89 5.44
C VAL A 32 -4.97 -10.59 6.01
N ILE A 33 -5.22 -11.15 7.19
CA ILE A 33 -6.39 -10.95 8.02
C ILE A 33 -6.68 -9.44 7.99
N GLY A 34 -7.65 -9.07 7.14
CA GLY A 34 -8.12 -7.71 7.04
C GLY A 34 -8.80 -7.45 8.36
N ALA A 35 -8.17 -6.64 9.21
CA ALA A 35 -8.96 -5.86 10.14
C ALA A 35 -10.02 -5.16 9.27
N ASP A 36 -11.30 -5.47 9.47
CA ASP A 36 -12.40 -4.79 8.77
C ASP A 36 -12.32 -3.30 9.13
N VAL A 37 -11.58 -2.54 8.32
CA VAL A 37 -11.47 -1.10 8.50
C VAL A 37 -12.83 -0.53 8.10
N PRO A 38 -13.54 0.16 9.01
CA PRO A 38 -14.84 0.72 8.68
C PRO A 38 -14.67 1.76 7.56
N LEU A 39 -15.30 1.48 6.42
CA LEU A 39 -15.31 2.39 5.28
C LEU A 39 -16.34 3.50 5.51
N PHE A 40 -16.01 4.69 5.08
CA PHE A 40 -16.94 5.80 5.04
C PHE A 40 -18.07 5.53 4.05
N CYS A 41 -19.31 5.70 4.47
CA CYS A 41 -20.47 5.31 3.67
C CYS A 41 -20.78 6.29 2.53
N ASN A 42 -20.48 7.59 2.68
CA ASN A 42 -20.94 8.62 1.74
C ASN A 42 -19.87 8.95 0.69
N VAL A 43 -19.59 7.98 -0.18
CA VAL A 43 -18.64 8.13 -1.29
C VAL A 43 -19.41 8.14 -2.61
N LYS A 44 -19.18 9.15 -3.44
CA LYS A 44 -19.68 9.25 -4.81
C LYS A 44 -18.55 8.92 -5.78
N TYR A 45 -18.81 7.98 -6.69
CA TYR A 45 -17.88 7.64 -7.76
C TYR A 45 -18.37 8.26 -9.06
N VAL A 46 -17.48 8.96 -9.76
CA VAL A 46 -17.75 9.70 -11.00
C VAL A 46 -16.81 9.17 -12.09
N ASP A 47 -17.25 9.24 -13.34
CA ASP A 47 -16.47 8.84 -14.53
C ASP A 47 -15.96 7.38 -14.46
N LEU A 48 -16.85 6.46 -14.05
CA LEU A 48 -16.55 5.03 -13.90
C LEU A 48 -16.09 4.36 -15.21
N ASP A 49 -16.39 4.95 -16.36
CA ASP A 49 -15.94 4.53 -17.68
C ASP A 49 -14.47 4.87 -17.97
N GLU A 50 -13.88 5.82 -17.24
CA GLU A 50 -12.45 6.16 -17.27
C GLU A 50 -11.62 5.30 -16.30
N MET A 51 -12.27 4.41 -15.55
CA MET A 51 -11.59 3.47 -14.66
C MET A 51 -10.72 2.48 -15.45
N ALA A 52 -9.49 2.26 -14.97
CA ALA A 52 -8.54 1.36 -15.62
C ALA A 52 -9.10 -0.08 -15.79
N PRO A 53 -8.78 -0.75 -16.91
CA PRO A 53 -9.15 -2.14 -17.09
C PRO A 53 -8.47 -3.01 -16.03
N CYS A 54 -9.23 -3.90 -15.42
CA CYS A 54 -8.77 -4.78 -14.33
C CYS A 54 -8.33 -4.07 -13.04
N ALA A 55 -8.88 -2.87 -12.76
CA ALA A 55 -8.59 -2.14 -11.52
C ALA A 55 -8.90 -2.97 -10.26
N GLN A 56 -8.01 -2.87 -9.26
CA GLN A 56 -8.11 -3.59 -7.99
C GLN A 56 -8.47 -2.64 -6.84
N PRO A 57 -9.24 -3.11 -5.84
CA PRO A 57 -9.60 -2.29 -4.70
C PRO A 57 -8.38 -1.96 -3.83
N LYS A 58 -8.25 -0.70 -3.44
CA LYS A 58 -7.26 -0.19 -2.50
C LYS A 58 -7.96 0.66 -1.44
N ILE A 59 -7.64 0.42 -0.17
CA ILE A 59 -8.14 1.24 0.94
C ILE A 59 -7.19 2.43 1.12
N VAL A 60 -7.74 3.64 1.17
CA VAL A 60 -6.97 4.88 1.38
C VAL A 60 -7.58 5.71 2.51
N MET A 61 -6.71 6.41 3.23
CA MET A 61 -7.11 7.31 4.31
C MET A 61 -7.22 8.73 3.76
N VAL A 62 -8.35 9.37 3.98
CA VAL A 62 -8.61 10.75 3.54
C VAL A 62 -9.22 11.56 4.67
N LYS A 63 -9.16 12.89 4.56
CA LYS A 63 -9.76 13.78 5.55
C LYS A 63 -11.26 13.51 5.65
N ASP A 64 -11.74 13.44 6.89
CA ASP A 64 -13.15 13.25 7.22
C ASP A 64 -13.95 14.46 6.73
N PRO A 65 -14.90 14.28 5.80
CA PRO A 65 -15.76 15.37 5.32
C PRO A 65 -16.70 15.91 6.40
N CYS A 66 -16.88 15.18 7.51
CA CYS A 66 -17.71 15.57 8.64
C CYS A 66 -16.90 16.10 9.83
N ALA A 67 -15.57 16.25 9.70
CA ALA A 67 -14.75 16.79 10.78
C ALA A 67 -15.13 18.25 11.07
N CYS A 68 -15.22 18.59 12.36
CA CYS A 68 -15.35 19.96 12.83
C CYS A 68 -14.21 20.81 12.27
N CYS A 69 -14.56 21.92 11.61
CA CYS A 69 -13.60 22.94 11.16
C CYS A 69 -13.12 23.86 12.30
N ASP A 70 -13.42 23.51 13.57
CA ASP A 70 -13.23 24.40 14.70
C ASP A 70 -11.74 24.71 14.93
N PRO A 71 -11.33 25.99 14.91
CA PRO A 71 -9.95 26.42 15.12
C PRO A 71 -9.47 26.21 16.56
N CYS A 72 -10.33 25.75 17.46
CA CYS A 72 -9.97 25.49 18.86
C CYS A 72 -9.01 24.32 19.05
N GLY A 73 -8.64 23.59 17.98
CA GLY A 73 -7.73 22.44 18.04
C GLY A 73 -8.30 21.25 18.80
N CYS A 74 -9.53 21.37 19.32
CA CYS A 74 -10.25 20.33 20.04
C CYS A 74 -10.54 19.11 19.16
N CYS A 75 -10.67 19.36 17.86
CA CYS A 75 -10.87 18.37 16.81
C CYS A 75 -9.62 18.30 15.94
N ALA A 76 -8.68 17.41 16.25
CA ALA A 76 -7.65 17.05 15.27
C ALA A 76 -8.32 16.59 13.97
N PRO A 77 -7.71 16.83 12.78
CA PRO A 77 -8.28 16.36 11.52
C PRO A 77 -8.46 14.85 11.59
N LYS A 78 -9.71 14.42 11.62
CA LYS A 78 -10.06 13.00 11.56
C LYS A 78 -9.85 12.52 10.13
N CYS A 79 -9.36 11.31 9.99
CA CYS A 79 -9.28 10.63 8.70
C CYS A 79 -10.29 9.49 8.67
N VAL A 80 -10.91 9.29 7.52
CA VAL A 80 -11.80 8.16 7.24
C VAL A 80 -11.19 7.28 6.15
N ALA A 81 -11.49 5.99 6.21
CA ALA A 81 -11.08 5.05 5.18
C ALA A 81 -12.11 5.03 4.05
N ILE A 82 -11.64 5.07 2.81
CA ILE A 82 -12.46 4.81 1.62
C ILE A 82 -11.81 3.75 0.77
N LYS A 83 -12.61 3.13 -0.12
CA LYS A 83 -12.12 2.17 -1.10
C LYS A 83 -12.10 2.83 -2.47
N ILE A 84 -10.95 2.81 -3.14
CA ILE A 84 -10.78 3.25 -4.53
C ILE A 84 -10.36 2.07 -5.39
N CYS A 85 -10.59 2.13 -6.70
CA CYS A 85 -10.09 1.12 -7.65
C CYS A 85 -8.86 1.68 -8.36
N VAL A 86 -7.76 0.92 -8.39
CA VAL A 86 -6.48 1.41 -8.94
C VAL A 86 -5.88 0.39 -9.91
N PRO A 87 -5.10 0.82 -10.92
CA PRO A 87 -4.41 -0.09 -11.82
C PRO A 87 -3.45 -1.03 -11.06
N THR A 88 -3.34 -2.28 -11.51
CA THR A 88 -2.38 -3.25 -10.94
C THR A 88 -0.94 -2.98 -11.33
N CYS A 89 -0.73 -2.31 -12.45
CA CYS A 89 0.57 -2.01 -13.01
C CYS A 89 0.74 -0.48 -13.11
N GLY A 90 1.82 0.03 -12.52
CA GLY A 90 2.13 1.46 -12.50
C GLY A 90 2.78 1.87 -11.19
N CYS A 91 3.71 2.81 -11.26
CA CYS A 91 4.22 3.48 -10.07
C CYS A 91 3.22 4.57 -9.68
N GLU A 92 2.71 4.53 -8.46
CA GLU A 92 1.82 5.59 -7.99
C GLU A 92 2.61 6.83 -7.61
N THR A 93 2.19 7.98 -8.14
CA THR A 93 2.61 9.29 -7.64
C THR A 93 1.42 9.90 -6.90
N VAL A 94 1.54 9.98 -5.57
CA VAL A 94 0.49 10.55 -4.72
C VAL A 94 0.79 12.02 -4.48
N THR A 95 -0.14 12.88 -4.85
CA THR A 95 -0.06 14.32 -4.56
C THR A 95 -1.25 14.74 -3.71
N CYS A 96 -0.96 15.46 -2.63
CA CYS A 96 -1.98 15.99 -1.73
C CYS A 96 -1.88 17.51 -1.74
N LYS A 97 -3.02 18.19 -1.83
CA LYS A 97 -3.07 19.64 -1.62
C LYS A 97 -2.75 19.94 -0.15
N ARG A 98 -2.21 21.13 0.13
CA ARG A 98 -1.85 21.59 1.48
C ARG A 98 -3.00 21.44 2.50
N ASP A 99 -4.23 21.64 2.05
CA ASP A 99 -5.42 21.62 2.92
C ASP A 99 -5.95 20.19 3.18
N GLY A 100 -5.42 19.18 2.46
CA GLY A 100 -5.83 17.78 2.53
C GLY A 100 -7.22 17.50 1.96
N ASP A 101 -7.85 18.47 1.29
CA ASP A 101 -9.17 18.38 0.66
C ASP A 101 -9.13 17.66 -0.71
N ARG A 102 -7.95 17.62 -1.35
CA ARG A 102 -7.74 16.94 -2.64
C ARG A 102 -6.50 16.08 -2.59
N VAL A 103 -6.67 14.82 -2.99
CA VAL A 103 -5.61 13.83 -3.14
C VAL A 103 -5.71 13.26 -4.55
N ARG A 104 -4.61 13.25 -5.30
CA ARG A 104 -4.53 12.63 -6.62
C ARG A 104 -3.56 11.46 -6.58
N TYR A 105 -4.03 10.30 -7.00
CA TYR A 105 -3.21 9.12 -7.28
C TYR A 105 -2.97 9.06 -8.78
N ASP A 106 -1.75 9.32 -9.21
CA ASP A 106 -1.37 9.31 -10.62
C ASP A 106 -0.60 8.02 -10.95
N TYR A 107 -1.08 7.28 -11.96
CA TYR A 107 -0.49 6.03 -12.47
C TYR A 107 0.06 6.21 -13.89
N GLY A 108 0.29 7.46 -14.32
CA GLY A 108 0.83 7.81 -15.63
C GLY A 108 -0.24 7.93 -16.70
N LYS A 109 -0.91 6.81 -17.04
CA LYS A 109 -2.07 6.83 -17.93
C LYS A 109 -3.33 7.21 -17.16
N TYR A 110 -3.63 6.42 -16.13
CA TYR A 110 -4.82 6.64 -15.30
C TYR A 110 -4.51 7.50 -14.09
N ALA A 111 -5.48 8.29 -13.64
CA ALA A 111 -5.42 8.96 -12.36
C ALA A 111 -6.74 8.82 -11.59
N VAL A 112 -6.64 8.90 -10.27
CA VAL A 112 -7.80 8.93 -9.36
C VAL A 112 -7.71 10.19 -8.53
N ASP A 113 -8.62 11.11 -8.79
CA ASP A 113 -8.79 12.34 -8.03
C ASP A 113 -9.81 12.11 -6.91
N ILE A 114 -9.38 12.27 -5.67
CA ILE A 114 -10.24 12.20 -4.49
C ILE A 114 -10.45 13.62 -3.98
N ARG A 115 -11.71 14.04 -3.88
CA ARG A 115 -12.10 15.36 -3.40
C ARG A 115 -13.01 15.24 -2.20
N VAL A 116 -12.59 15.82 -1.08
CA VAL A 116 -13.38 15.93 0.13
C VAL A 116 -14.34 17.11 -0.05
N LYS A 117 -15.63 16.84 0.04
CA LYS A 117 -16.71 17.83 -0.04
C LYS A 117 -17.43 17.87 1.30
N ASP A 118 -18.25 18.90 1.51
CA ASP A 118 -19.03 19.00 2.73
C ASP A 118 -20.02 17.83 2.84
N GLY A 119 -19.79 16.95 3.83
CA GLY A 119 -20.61 15.76 4.10
C GLY A 119 -20.40 14.54 3.19
N TYR A 120 -19.59 14.60 2.13
CA TYR A 120 -19.32 13.44 1.26
C TYR A 120 -17.92 13.47 0.62
N ILE A 121 -17.48 12.33 0.09
CA ILE A 121 -16.24 12.23 -0.67
C ILE A 121 -16.58 11.90 -2.13
N GLU A 122 -15.93 12.59 -3.05
CA GLU A 122 -16.02 12.36 -4.49
C GLU A 122 -14.74 11.67 -4.97
N VAL A 123 -14.89 10.55 -5.66
CA VAL A 123 -13.83 9.81 -6.33
C VAL A 123 -14.07 9.92 -7.82
N ASP A 124 -13.14 10.57 -8.50
CA ASP A 124 -13.20 10.96 -9.91
C ASP A 124 -12.06 10.22 -10.64
N TYR A 125 -12.42 9.34 -11.59
CA TYR A 125 -11.47 8.56 -12.37
C TYR A 125 -11.13 9.30 -13.67
N GLN A 126 -9.85 9.26 -14.06
CA GLN A 126 -9.29 10.01 -15.19
C GLN A 126 -8.43 9.10 -16.08
N ASP A 127 -8.68 9.06 -17.39
CA ASP A 127 -7.96 8.27 -18.43
C ASP A 127 -6.86 9.02 -19.19
#